data_AF-A0A818DHG4-F1
#
_entry.id   AF-A0A818DHG4-F1
#
_cell.length_a   1.000
_cell.length_b   1.000
_cell.length_c   1.000
_cell.angle_alpha   90.00
_cell.angle_beta   90.00
_cell.angle_gamma   90.00
#
_symmetry.space_group_name_H-M   'P 1'
#
loop_
_entity.id
_entity.type
_entity.pdbx_description
1 polymer ?
#
loop_
_entity_poly.entity_id
_entity_poly.type
_entity_poly.pdbx_seq_one_letter_code
_entity_poly.pdbx_strand_id
1 'polypeptide(L)'
;MDPLPNLECFSLTCYKSTQDRDSVVLPLFHRMSHLKELNLYIYILGGPTFIAGTQLDNAILIHMPRLHTFTFYIASKHGSVDPDVRISNVDILSTCKNIQYRQVACMVDYFFCKRMICRVFSLPVKFHRLEDIGNNIPNIVFAAVTHLKLWDKDPFKYEFFIRLTQAFPFLKDLSIKIIQPPFWKSRERHLYEKDWCSIVQYPYLVSLNITCTHIHYVEHFLNDTKTHLPRLTELKVNYVNLEIVTNNFTRAETRRNCAKIKQFISEQSMIYPKDVYDYFLSL
;
A
#
# COMPACT_ATOMS: atom_id res chain seq x y z
N MET A 1 -26.03 -25.28 18.41
CA MET A 1 -25.15 -24.15 18.03
C MET A 1 -25.86 -22.89 18.43
N ASP A 2 -25.19 -22.03 19.20
CA ASP A 2 -25.80 -20.84 19.78
C ASP A 2 -26.19 -19.81 18.71
N PRO A 3 -27.30 -19.07 18.92
CA PRO A 3 -27.69 -17.97 18.05
C PRO A 3 -26.63 -16.86 18.09
N LEU A 4 -26.28 -16.33 16.91
CA LEU A 4 -25.38 -15.17 16.83
C LEU A 4 -26.08 -13.95 17.44
N PRO A 5 -25.34 -13.05 18.10
CA PRO A 5 -25.89 -11.80 18.63
C PRO A 5 -26.53 -10.97 17.52
N ASN A 6 -27.61 -10.25 17.85
CA ASN A 6 -28.39 -9.42 16.93
C ASN A 6 -27.64 -8.11 16.61
N LEU A 7 -26.50 -8.25 15.93
CA LEU A 7 -25.64 -7.15 15.50
C LEU A 7 -26.24 -6.44 14.28
N GLU A 8 -26.30 -5.11 14.30
CA GLU A 8 -26.72 -4.33 13.12
C GLU A 8 -25.54 -3.95 12.21
N CYS A 9 -24.34 -3.86 12.78
CA CYS A 9 -23.11 -3.46 12.10
C CYS A 9 -22.01 -4.51 12.33
N PHE A 10 -21.26 -4.84 11.29
CA PHE A 10 -20.14 -5.78 11.37
C PHE A 10 -18.96 -5.33 10.50
N SER A 11 -17.74 -5.56 11.00
CA SER A 11 -16.51 -5.26 10.26
C SER A 11 -15.60 -6.48 10.26
N LEU A 12 -15.15 -6.91 9.08
CA LEU A 12 -14.25 -8.04 8.92
C LEU A 12 -13.01 -7.65 8.14
N THR A 13 -11.85 -7.96 8.71
CA THR A 13 -10.55 -7.93 8.02
C THR A 13 -10.02 -9.35 7.92
N CYS A 14 -9.79 -9.83 6.71
CA CYS A 14 -9.44 -11.22 6.45
C CYS A 14 -8.27 -11.35 5.47
N TYR A 15 -7.29 -12.19 5.81
CA TYR A 15 -6.18 -12.58 4.94
C TYR A 15 -6.26 -14.09 4.75
N LYS A 16 -6.71 -14.54 3.58
CA LYS A 16 -7.14 -15.93 3.39
C LYS A 16 -6.81 -16.48 2.01
N SER A 17 -6.75 -17.80 1.90
CA SER A 17 -6.76 -18.46 0.60
C SER A 17 -8.18 -18.39 -0.01
N THR A 18 -8.30 -18.63 -1.31
CA THR A 18 -9.61 -18.66 -1.99
C THR A 18 -10.53 -19.74 -1.42
N GLN A 19 -10.00 -20.90 -1.02
CA GLN A 19 -10.76 -21.99 -0.42
C GLN A 19 -11.38 -21.60 0.93
N ASP A 20 -10.68 -20.79 1.73
CA ASP A 20 -11.19 -20.31 3.02
C ASP A 20 -12.29 -19.25 2.86
N ARG A 21 -12.31 -18.48 1.75
CA ARG A 21 -13.40 -17.53 1.47
C ARG A 21 -14.73 -18.26 1.37
N ASP A 22 -14.77 -19.30 0.56
CA ASP A 22 -16.02 -19.99 0.23
C ASP A 22 -16.50 -20.89 1.38
N SER A 23 -15.56 -21.49 2.13
CA SER A 23 -15.89 -22.39 3.24
C SER A 23 -16.10 -21.68 4.59
N VAL A 24 -15.59 -20.47 4.79
CA VAL A 24 -15.65 -19.78 6.10
C VAL A 24 -16.32 -18.41 6.02
N VAL A 25 -15.92 -17.56 5.07
CA VAL A 25 -16.38 -16.16 5.02
C VAL A 25 -17.83 -16.05 4.54
N LEU A 26 -18.17 -16.73 3.45
CA LEU A 26 -19.54 -16.69 2.90
C LEU A 26 -20.58 -17.31 3.85
N PRO A 27 -20.36 -18.50 4.45
CA PRO A 27 -21.32 -19.08 5.39
C PRO A 27 -21.54 -18.21 6.64
N LEU A 28 -20.49 -17.51 7.11
CA LEU A 28 -20.62 -16.56 8.22
C LEU A 28 -21.59 -15.42 7.85
N PHE A 29 -21.43 -14.87 6.65
CA PHE A 29 -22.28 -13.79 6.13
C PHE A 29 -23.73 -14.23 5.94
N HIS A 30 -23.97 -15.42 5.43
CA HIS A 30 -25.34 -15.95 5.29
C HIS A 30 -26.06 -16.07 6.64
N ARG A 31 -25.32 -16.37 7.71
CA ARG A 31 -25.87 -16.40 9.08
C ARG A 31 -26.09 -15.01 9.70
N MET A 32 -25.58 -13.96 9.06
CA MET A 32 -25.70 -12.56 9.49
C MET A 32 -26.57 -11.75 8.51
N SER A 33 -27.58 -12.38 7.92
CA SER A 33 -28.50 -11.75 6.95
C SER A 33 -29.29 -10.56 7.50
N HIS A 34 -29.31 -10.39 8.82
CA HIS A 34 -29.96 -9.28 9.51
C HIS A 34 -29.13 -7.99 9.55
N LEU A 35 -27.86 -8.02 9.16
CA LEU A 35 -26.97 -6.85 9.18
C LEU A 35 -27.51 -5.72 8.30
N LYS A 36 -27.38 -4.49 8.82
CA LYS A 36 -27.65 -3.24 8.10
C LYS A 36 -26.37 -2.62 7.54
N GLU A 37 -25.25 -2.83 8.21
CA GLU A 37 -23.93 -2.35 7.79
C GLU A 37 -22.87 -3.47 7.81
N LEU A 38 -22.09 -3.55 6.74
CA LEU A 38 -20.94 -4.43 6.61
C LEU A 38 -19.72 -3.66 6.09
N ASN A 39 -18.59 -3.72 6.80
CA ASN A 39 -17.31 -3.23 6.31
C ASN A 39 -16.38 -4.43 6.08
N LEU A 40 -15.96 -4.64 4.83
CA LEU A 40 -15.27 -5.86 4.42
C LEU A 40 -13.91 -5.58 3.79
N TYR A 41 -12.84 -5.92 4.49
CA TYR A 41 -11.49 -5.95 3.93
C TYR A 41 -11.06 -7.41 3.74
N ILE A 42 -10.90 -7.84 2.49
CA ILE A 42 -10.42 -9.19 2.18
C ILE A 42 -9.18 -9.11 1.30
N TYR A 43 -8.16 -9.88 1.67
CA TYR A 43 -7.03 -10.18 0.81
C TYR A 43 -6.99 -11.68 0.53
N ILE A 44 -7.14 -12.05 -0.74
CA ILE A 44 -7.18 -13.44 -1.21
C ILE A 44 -5.87 -13.84 -1.87
N LEU A 45 -5.31 -14.97 -1.44
CA LEU A 45 -4.09 -15.55 -1.97
C LEU A 45 -4.38 -16.80 -2.83
N GLY A 46 -3.82 -16.84 -4.04
CA GLY A 46 -3.69 -18.07 -4.82
C GLY A 46 -4.98 -18.55 -5.48
N GLY A 47 -5.88 -17.65 -5.88
CA GLY A 47 -7.07 -18.03 -6.65
C GLY A 47 -6.78 -18.24 -8.14
N PRO A 48 -7.67 -18.94 -8.88
CA PRO A 48 -7.54 -19.09 -10.32
C PRO A 48 -7.78 -17.79 -11.09
N THR A 49 -8.67 -16.91 -10.59
CA THR A 49 -9.06 -15.64 -11.21
C THR A 49 -9.46 -14.60 -10.16
N PHE A 50 -9.51 -13.32 -10.55
CA PHE A 50 -10.00 -12.25 -9.68
C PHE A 50 -11.50 -12.43 -9.36
N ILE A 51 -11.94 -11.84 -8.24
CA ILE A 51 -13.36 -11.89 -7.87
C ILE A 51 -14.13 -10.92 -8.76
N ALA A 52 -14.98 -11.46 -9.63
CA ALA A 52 -15.89 -10.66 -10.44
C ALA A 52 -16.96 -9.97 -9.56
N GLY A 53 -17.38 -8.78 -9.94
CA GLY A 53 -18.44 -8.04 -9.22
C GLY A 53 -19.74 -8.83 -9.11
N THR A 54 -20.11 -9.60 -10.14
CA THR A 54 -21.27 -10.50 -10.13
C THR A 54 -21.17 -11.59 -9.06
N GLN A 55 -19.96 -12.08 -8.76
CA GLN A 55 -19.76 -13.05 -7.68
C GLN A 55 -20.00 -12.41 -6.31
N LEU A 56 -19.61 -11.15 -6.12
CA LEU A 56 -19.87 -10.42 -4.87
C LEU A 56 -21.36 -10.19 -4.66
N ASP A 57 -22.05 -9.80 -5.72
CA ASP A 57 -23.50 -9.57 -5.69
C ASP A 57 -24.24 -10.87 -5.33
N ASN A 58 -23.95 -11.96 -6.05
CA ASN A 58 -24.60 -13.24 -5.83
C ASN A 58 -24.26 -13.87 -4.47
N ALA A 59 -23.02 -13.73 -4.00
CA ALA A 59 -22.56 -14.44 -2.80
C ALA A 59 -22.87 -13.70 -1.49
N ILE A 60 -22.96 -12.37 -1.52
CA ILE A 60 -23.14 -11.53 -0.32
C ILE A 60 -24.46 -10.77 -0.40
N LEU A 61 -24.66 -9.95 -1.44
CA LEU A 61 -25.75 -8.99 -1.47
C LEU A 61 -27.13 -9.66 -1.55
N ILE A 62 -27.29 -10.70 -2.36
CA ILE A 62 -28.54 -11.47 -2.45
C ILE A 62 -28.92 -12.10 -1.10
N HIS A 63 -27.94 -12.45 -0.27
CA HIS A 63 -28.16 -13.12 1.02
C HIS A 63 -28.28 -12.15 2.21
N MET A 64 -28.11 -10.85 1.99
CA MET A 64 -28.20 -9.81 3.01
C MET A 64 -29.20 -8.71 2.62
N PRO A 65 -30.50 -9.03 2.55
CA PRO A 65 -31.52 -8.09 2.03
C PRO A 65 -31.70 -6.83 2.89
N ARG A 66 -31.23 -6.83 4.14
CA ARG A 66 -31.30 -5.68 5.05
C ARG A 66 -30.07 -4.77 4.98
N LEU A 67 -29.09 -5.11 4.15
CA LEU A 67 -27.82 -4.42 4.06
C LEU A 67 -27.96 -3.09 3.32
N HIS A 68 -28.00 -2.00 4.08
CA HIS A 68 -28.08 -0.63 3.53
C HIS A 68 -26.68 -0.10 3.19
N THR A 69 -25.69 -0.44 4.01
CA THR A 69 -24.30 0.02 3.87
C THR A 69 -23.36 -1.16 3.76
N PHE A 70 -22.55 -1.20 2.70
CA PHE A 70 -21.56 -2.24 2.49
C PHE A 70 -20.26 -1.67 1.91
N THR A 71 -19.36 -1.26 2.79
CA THR A 71 -18.03 -0.79 2.37
C THR A 71 -17.15 -2.00 2.15
N PHE A 72 -16.43 -2.08 1.04
CA PHE A 72 -15.52 -3.18 0.81
C PHE A 72 -14.20 -2.77 0.16
N TYR A 73 -13.18 -3.56 0.42
CA TYR A 73 -11.90 -3.56 -0.26
C TYR A 73 -11.44 -5.01 -0.40
N ILE A 74 -11.42 -5.48 -1.64
CA ILE A 74 -11.13 -6.87 -1.95
C ILE A 74 -9.92 -6.89 -2.88
N ALA A 75 -8.83 -7.45 -2.38
CA ALA A 75 -7.62 -7.69 -3.16
C ALA A 75 -7.50 -9.18 -3.44
N SER A 76 -7.21 -9.55 -4.68
CA SER A 76 -7.05 -10.94 -5.08
C SER A 76 -5.73 -11.10 -5.82
N LYS A 77 -4.84 -11.92 -5.26
CA LYS A 77 -3.50 -12.19 -5.77
C LYS A 77 -3.50 -13.51 -6.52
N HIS A 78 -3.10 -13.45 -7.79
CA HIS A 78 -3.11 -14.58 -8.72
C HIS A 78 -1.73 -14.79 -9.32
N GLY A 79 -1.38 -16.04 -9.61
CA GLY A 79 -0.36 -16.35 -10.60
C GLY A 79 -1.04 -16.39 -11.97
N SER A 80 -0.52 -15.68 -12.96
CA SER A 80 -1.07 -15.76 -14.31
C SER A 80 -0.78 -17.14 -14.88
N VAL A 81 -1.84 -17.82 -15.29
CA VAL A 81 -1.77 -19.10 -16.01
C VAL A 81 -1.28 -18.85 -17.44
N ASP A 82 -1.56 -17.67 -18.01
CA ASP A 82 -1.20 -17.29 -19.37
C ASP A 82 -0.50 -15.90 -19.41
N PRO A 83 0.73 -15.77 -19.93
CA PRO A 83 1.41 -14.48 -20.05
C PRO A 83 0.73 -13.47 -20.98
N ASP A 84 -0.14 -13.92 -21.89
CA ASP A 84 -0.68 -13.08 -22.97
C ASP A 84 -2.02 -12.41 -22.59
N VAL A 85 -2.69 -12.91 -21.55
CA VAL A 85 -3.95 -12.32 -21.06
C VAL A 85 -3.66 -11.31 -19.95
N ARG A 86 -3.72 -10.02 -20.30
CA ARG A 86 -3.64 -8.92 -19.33
C ARG A 86 -5.03 -8.35 -19.04
N ILE A 87 -5.48 -8.51 -17.79
CA ILE A 87 -6.73 -7.94 -17.29
C ILE A 87 -6.57 -6.44 -17.03
N SER A 88 -7.35 -5.63 -17.73
CA SER A 88 -7.38 -4.19 -17.54
C SER A 88 -8.34 -3.79 -16.41
N ASN A 89 -8.22 -2.54 -15.95
CA ASN A 89 -9.21 -1.94 -15.05
C ASN A 89 -10.62 -1.95 -15.67
N VAL A 90 -10.74 -1.78 -16.99
CA VAL A 90 -12.02 -1.79 -17.70
C VAL A 90 -12.68 -3.16 -17.62
N ASP A 91 -11.90 -4.23 -17.79
CA ASP A 91 -12.40 -5.61 -17.69
C ASP A 91 -12.97 -5.88 -16.30
N ILE A 92 -12.26 -5.46 -15.24
CA ILE A 92 -12.72 -5.63 -13.86
C ILE A 92 -14.00 -4.84 -13.60
N LEU A 93 -14.02 -3.55 -13.95
CA LEU A 93 -15.18 -2.69 -13.73
C LEU A 93 -16.39 -3.17 -14.53
N SER A 94 -16.18 -3.79 -15.70
CA SER A 94 -17.28 -4.36 -16.48
C SER A 94 -18.07 -5.43 -15.72
N THR A 95 -17.40 -6.17 -14.82
CA THR A 95 -18.04 -7.18 -13.95
C THR A 95 -18.82 -6.57 -12.79
N CYS A 96 -18.62 -5.29 -12.49
CA CYS A 96 -19.24 -4.58 -11.37
C CYS A 96 -20.45 -3.73 -11.79
N LYS A 97 -20.81 -3.71 -13.08
CA LYS A 97 -21.89 -2.85 -13.64
C LYS A 97 -23.25 -3.05 -12.97
N ASN A 98 -23.52 -4.26 -12.47
CA ASN A 98 -24.82 -4.61 -11.89
C ASN A 98 -24.91 -4.34 -10.38
N ILE A 99 -23.81 -3.90 -9.74
CA ILE A 99 -23.83 -3.56 -8.31
C ILE A 99 -24.54 -2.22 -8.15
N GLN A 100 -25.87 -2.27 -8.03
CA GLN A 100 -26.80 -1.12 -8.07
C GLN A 100 -26.49 0.00 -7.05
N TYR A 101 -25.74 -0.30 -5.99
CA TYR A 101 -25.71 0.56 -4.81
C TYR A 101 -24.42 1.36 -4.61
N ARG A 102 -23.38 1.25 -5.46
CA ARG A 102 -22.08 1.88 -5.15
C ARG A 102 -21.26 2.39 -6.34
N GLN A 103 -20.57 3.49 -6.09
CA GLN A 103 -19.36 3.85 -6.82
C GLN A 103 -18.27 2.83 -6.47
N VAL A 104 -17.88 2.04 -7.46
CA VAL A 104 -16.81 1.05 -7.35
C VAL A 104 -15.61 1.53 -8.14
N ALA A 105 -14.43 1.39 -7.55
CA ALA A 105 -13.16 1.61 -8.24
C ALA A 105 -12.32 0.34 -8.19
N CYS A 106 -11.33 0.27 -9.07
CA CYS A 106 -10.40 -0.84 -9.11
C CYS A 106 -8.97 -0.37 -9.37
N MET A 107 -8.02 -1.25 -9.05
CA MET A 107 -6.62 -1.12 -9.45
C MET A 107 -6.04 -2.51 -9.72
N VAL A 108 -5.16 -2.60 -10.71
CA VAL A 108 -4.43 -3.82 -11.04
C VAL A 108 -2.95 -3.54 -11.02
N ASP A 109 -2.22 -4.32 -10.23
CA ASP A 109 -0.77 -4.33 -10.22
C ASP A 109 -0.24 -5.64 -10.77
N TYR A 110 0.79 -5.57 -11.60
CA TYR A 110 1.46 -6.73 -12.20
C TYR A 110 2.84 -6.91 -11.58
N PHE A 111 3.09 -8.09 -11.05
CA PHE A 111 4.27 -8.50 -10.30
C PHE A 111 5.16 -9.46 -11.13
N PHE A 112 6.40 -9.67 -10.66
CA PHE A 112 7.30 -10.68 -11.21
C PHE A 112 6.71 -12.11 -11.10
N CYS A 113 7.23 -13.05 -11.90
CA CYS A 113 6.68 -14.40 -12.06
C CYS A 113 5.22 -14.44 -12.53
N LYS A 114 4.85 -13.49 -13.40
CA LYS A 114 3.50 -13.38 -13.97
C LYS A 114 2.41 -13.26 -12.90
N ARG A 115 2.71 -12.75 -11.70
CA ARG A 115 1.68 -12.57 -10.67
C ARG A 115 0.94 -11.27 -10.90
N MET A 116 -0.34 -11.20 -10.53
CA MET A 116 -1.10 -9.96 -10.51
C MET A 116 -1.87 -9.84 -9.21
N ILE A 117 -2.11 -8.60 -8.78
CA ILE A 117 -3.09 -8.30 -7.73
C ILE A 117 -4.16 -7.41 -8.35
N CYS A 118 -5.37 -7.94 -8.43
CA CYS A 118 -6.56 -7.19 -8.78
C CYS A 118 -7.21 -6.70 -7.49
N ARG A 119 -7.65 -5.45 -7.47
CA ARG A 119 -8.32 -4.88 -6.31
C ARG A 119 -9.59 -4.19 -6.75
N VAL A 120 -10.67 -4.46 -6.03
CA VAL A 120 -11.99 -3.86 -6.23
C VAL A 120 -12.46 -3.32 -4.90
N PHE A 121 -12.91 -2.08 -4.86
CA PHE A 121 -13.28 -1.42 -3.63
C PHE A 121 -14.39 -0.40 -3.84
N SER A 122 -15.20 -0.19 -2.79
CA SER A 122 -16.22 0.84 -2.74
C SER A 122 -15.62 2.21 -2.43
N LEU A 123 -16.22 3.27 -2.98
CA LEU A 123 -15.91 4.65 -2.65
C LEU A 123 -16.97 5.27 -1.71
N PRO A 124 -16.57 6.19 -0.80
CA PRO A 124 -15.18 6.52 -0.47
C PRO A 124 -14.49 5.37 0.29
N VAL A 125 -13.16 5.28 0.18
CA VAL A 125 -12.39 4.25 0.89
C VAL A 125 -12.33 4.59 2.38
N LYS A 126 -12.80 3.66 3.24
CA LYS A 126 -12.81 3.82 4.70
C LYS A 126 -11.70 3.05 5.44
N PHE A 127 -10.87 2.31 4.73
CA PHE A 127 -9.85 1.46 5.33
C PHE A 127 -8.56 2.23 5.60
N HIS A 128 -7.90 1.96 6.73
CA HIS A 128 -6.73 2.70 7.17
C HIS A 128 -5.38 2.17 6.64
N ARG A 129 -5.39 0.98 6.04
CA ARG A 129 -4.18 0.29 5.60
C ARG A 129 -4.37 -0.26 4.20
N LEU A 130 -3.41 0.01 3.31
CA LEU A 130 -3.27 -0.64 2.01
C LEU A 130 -1.88 -1.28 1.88
N GLU A 131 -1.82 -2.45 1.26
CA GLU A 131 -0.59 -3.22 1.11
C GLU A 131 -0.38 -3.71 -0.34
N ASP A 132 0.89 -3.91 -0.67
CA ASP A 132 1.41 -4.37 -1.97
C ASP A 132 1.04 -3.45 -3.15
N ILE A 133 0.89 -2.15 -2.92
CA ILE A 133 0.48 -1.19 -3.95
C ILE A 133 1.66 -0.88 -4.87
N GLY A 134 1.45 -0.99 -6.19
CA GLY A 134 2.47 -0.69 -7.20
C GLY A 134 2.34 0.72 -7.79
N ASN A 135 2.82 0.86 -9.04
CA ASN A 135 2.84 2.12 -9.79
C ASN A 135 1.44 2.63 -10.22
N ASN A 136 0.41 1.78 -10.15
CA ASN A 136 -0.90 2.02 -10.74
C ASN A 136 -1.92 2.58 -9.74
N ILE A 137 -1.52 3.61 -8.99
CA ILE A 137 -2.43 4.33 -8.09
C ILE A 137 -3.44 5.13 -8.95
N PRO A 138 -4.75 4.90 -8.80
CA PRO A 138 -5.76 5.66 -9.53
C PRO A 138 -5.82 7.11 -9.03
N ASN A 139 -6.40 8.01 -9.82
CA ASN A 139 -6.61 9.41 -9.44
C ASN A 139 -7.79 9.53 -8.44
N ILE A 140 -7.61 8.97 -7.25
CA ILE A 140 -8.59 8.89 -6.16
C ILE A 140 -7.87 9.30 -4.87
N VAL A 141 -8.56 10.05 -4.01
CA VAL A 141 -8.06 10.42 -2.69
C VAL A 141 -8.47 9.36 -1.66
N PHE A 142 -7.47 8.70 -1.08
CA PHE A 142 -7.61 7.70 -0.04
C PHE A 142 -7.46 8.34 1.35
N ALA A 143 -8.36 9.25 1.70
CA ALA A 143 -8.27 10.06 2.92
C ALA A 143 -8.20 9.24 4.22
N ALA A 144 -8.82 8.05 4.27
CA ALA A 144 -8.77 7.19 5.44
C ALA A 144 -7.44 6.44 5.61
N VAL A 145 -6.65 6.27 4.53
CA VAL A 145 -5.45 5.43 4.54
C VAL A 145 -4.29 6.17 5.18
N THR A 146 -3.82 5.65 6.31
CA THR A 146 -2.67 6.19 7.04
C THR A 146 -1.45 5.25 7.00
N HIS A 147 -1.63 3.98 6.62
CA HIS A 147 -0.56 3.00 6.49
C HIS A 147 -0.51 2.46 5.07
N LEU A 148 0.66 2.60 4.42
CA LEU A 148 0.84 2.17 3.05
C LEU A 148 2.11 1.34 2.91
N LYS A 149 1.95 0.14 2.33
CA LYS A 149 3.08 -0.67 1.86
C LYS A 149 3.11 -0.68 0.35
N LEU A 150 4.13 -0.04 -0.21
CA LEU A 150 4.42 0.00 -1.63
C LEU A 150 5.31 -1.16 -2.04
N TRP A 151 5.12 -1.56 -3.29
CA TRP A 151 5.86 -2.61 -3.94
C TRP A 151 6.52 -2.08 -5.21
N ASP A 152 7.85 -1.99 -5.18
CA ASP A 152 8.63 -1.50 -6.29
C ASP A 152 9.09 -2.67 -7.16
N LYS A 153 8.40 -2.84 -8.30
CA LYS A 153 8.82 -3.74 -9.38
C LYS A 153 9.63 -2.98 -10.43
N ASP A 154 9.07 -1.86 -10.87
CA ASP A 154 9.65 -0.94 -11.84
C ASP A 154 9.87 0.37 -11.08
N PRO A 155 11.09 0.92 -11.04
CA PRO A 155 11.43 2.04 -10.18
C PRO A 155 10.41 3.17 -10.21
N PHE A 156 9.97 3.61 -9.03
CA PHE A 156 9.07 4.74 -8.90
C PHE A 156 9.74 5.99 -9.46
N LYS A 157 9.14 6.57 -10.49
CA LYS A 157 9.55 7.87 -11.04
C LYS A 157 9.21 8.99 -10.07
N TYR A 158 9.83 10.15 -10.23
CA TYR A 158 9.59 11.28 -9.33
C TYR A 158 8.11 11.69 -9.25
N GLU A 159 7.40 11.70 -10.39
CA GLU A 159 5.97 12.05 -10.45
C GLU A 159 5.09 11.07 -9.67
N PHE A 160 5.57 9.86 -9.41
CA PHE A 160 4.88 8.92 -8.53
C PHE A 160 4.79 9.44 -7.10
N PHE A 161 5.85 10.05 -6.55
CA PHE A 161 5.84 10.57 -5.18
C PHE A 161 4.91 11.78 -5.01
N ILE A 162 4.75 12.60 -6.06
CA ILE A 162 3.74 13.67 -6.08
C ILE A 162 2.33 13.07 -6.07
N ARG A 163 2.07 12.08 -6.93
CA ARG A 163 0.77 11.39 -6.93
C ARG A 163 0.51 10.68 -5.60
N LEU A 164 1.56 10.17 -4.95
CA LEU A 164 1.47 9.51 -3.66
C LEU A 164 0.95 10.47 -2.57
N THR A 165 1.48 11.70 -2.49
CA THR A 165 1.02 12.69 -1.49
C THR A 165 -0.40 13.17 -1.78
N GLN A 166 -0.78 13.29 -3.05
CA GLN A 166 -2.14 13.66 -3.45
C GLN A 166 -3.15 12.55 -3.14
N ALA A 167 -2.79 11.29 -3.41
CA ALA A 167 -3.64 10.14 -3.16
C ALA A 167 -3.75 9.82 -1.66
N PHE A 168 -2.69 10.06 -0.87
CA PHE A 168 -2.61 9.69 0.55
C PHE A 168 -2.24 10.89 1.43
N PRO A 169 -3.12 11.90 1.55
CA PRO A 169 -2.79 13.16 2.21
C PRO A 169 -2.50 13.04 3.71
N PHE A 170 -2.97 11.98 4.37
CA PHE A 170 -2.82 11.73 5.82
C PHE A 170 -1.90 10.54 6.13
N LEU A 171 -1.00 10.18 5.21
CA LEU A 171 -0.08 9.06 5.37
C LEU A 171 0.82 9.24 6.59
N LYS A 172 0.83 8.25 7.49
CA LYS A 172 1.64 8.20 8.71
C LYS A 172 2.76 7.17 8.63
N ASP A 173 2.49 6.04 7.98
CA ASP A 173 3.43 4.93 7.89
C ASP A 173 3.62 4.53 6.43
N LEU A 174 4.84 4.67 5.92
CA LEU A 174 5.21 4.29 4.57
C LEU A 174 6.28 3.21 4.60
N SER A 175 6.02 2.08 3.94
CA SER A 175 7.03 1.07 3.69
C SER A 175 7.16 0.83 2.20
N ILE A 176 8.40 0.77 1.71
CA ILE A 176 8.69 0.43 0.31
C ILE A 176 9.51 -0.85 0.32
N LYS A 177 9.10 -1.84 -0.47
CA LYS A 177 9.83 -3.11 -0.64
C LYS A 177 10.20 -3.30 -2.10
N ILE A 178 11.46 -3.63 -2.36
CA ILE A 178 11.96 -4.12 -3.66
C ILE A 178 12.13 -5.64 -3.59
N ILE A 179 11.79 -6.37 -4.66
CA ILE A 179 12.06 -7.83 -4.73
C ILE A 179 13.48 -8.13 -5.24
N GLN A 180 14.04 -7.34 -6.16
CA GLN A 180 15.28 -7.73 -6.83
C GLN A 180 16.24 -6.58 -7.10
N PRO A 181 17.36 -6.50 -6.36
CA PRO A 181 18.65 -6.13 -6.92
C PRO A 181 19.19 -7.30 -7.79
N PRO A 182 19.88 -7.07 -8.94
CA PRO A 182 20.36 -5.82 -9.50
C PRO A 182 19.89 -5.66 -10.97
N PHE A 183 18.60 -5.41 -11.22
CA PHE A 183 18.12 -5.14 -12.59
C PHE A 183 18.08 -3.66 -12.96
N TRP A 184 18.54 -2.77 -12.07
CA TRP A 184 18.91 -1.41 -12.44
C TRP A 184 20.15 -1.50 -13.34
N LYS A 185 19.95 -1.85 -14.61
CA LYS A 185 20.98 -1.68 -15.64
C LYS A 185 21.32 -0.19 -15.63
N SER A 186 22.60 0.11 -15.69
CA SER A 186 23.21 1.46 -15.68
C SER A 186 22.55 2.52 -16.59
N ARG A 187 21.63 2.13 -17.49
CA ARG A 187 20.79 3.01 -18.31
C ARG A 187 19.62 3.69 -17.57
N GLU A 188 19.27 3.29 -16.35
CA GLU A 188 18.22 3.96 -15.56
C GLU A 188 18.77 5.07 -14.63
N ARG A 189 20.05 5.45 -14.79
CA ARG A 189 20.65 6.66 -14.21
C ARG A 189 19.98 7.97 -14.68
N HIS A 190 18.93 7.91 -15.51
CA HIS A 190 18.19 9.10 -15.95
C HIS A 190 17.09 9.56 -14.98
N LEU A 191 16.98 8.97 -13.77
CA LEU A 191 16.23 9.63 -12.67
C LEU A 191 16.86 10.96 -12.23
N TYR A 192 18.04 11.31 -12.74
CA TYR A 192 18.83 12.45 -12.28
C TYR A 192 18.53 13.82 -12.91
N GLU A 193 17.78 13.94 -14.01
CA GLU A 193 17.94 15.15 -14.85
C GLU A 193 16.66 15.73 -15.45
N LYS A 194 15.62 15.93 -14.64
CA LYS A 194 14.75 17.08 -14.91
C LYS A 194 14.65 17.91 -13.65
N ASP A 195 14.93 19.20 -13.81
CA ASP A 195 14.78 20.27 -12.82
C ASP A 195 13.33 20.32 -12.30
N TRP A 196 12.99 19.40 -11.40
CA TRP A 196 11.68 19.39 -10.76
C TRP A 196 11.76 20.28 -9.52
N CYS A 197 11.18 21.48 -9.63
CA CYS A 197 11.34 22.56 -8.65
C CYS A 197 10.47 22.44 -7.38
N SER A 198 9.71 21.36 -7.17
CA SER A 198 8.72 21.28 -6.08
C SER A 198 9.08 20.22 -5.06
N ILE A 199 9.43 20.64 -3.85
CA ILE A 199 9.68 19.73 -2.72
C ILE A 199 8.40 18.94 -2.41
N VAL A 200 8.50 17.61 -2.41
CA VAL A 200 7.37 16.72 -2.05
C VAL A 200 7.18 16.76 -0.53
N GLN A 201 5.95 16.95 -0.05
CA GLN A 201 5.69 17.09 1.39
C GLN A 201 4.89 15.90 1.92
N TYR A 202 5.40 15.27 2.99
CA TYR A 202 4.65 14.29 3.76
C TYR A 202 4.44 14.81 5.19
N PRO A 203 3.45 15.72 5.39
CA PRO A 203 3.29 16.45 6.66
C PRO A 203 2.95 15.56 7.85
N TYR A 204 2.41 14.36 7.61
CA TYR A 204 1.98 13.42 8.65
C TYR A 204 2.84 12.17 8.77
N LEU A 205 3.87 12.01 7.93
CA LEU A 205 4.68 10.78 7.94
C LEU A 205 5.53 10.70 9.21
N VAL A 206 5.27 9.68 10.01
CA VAL A 206 5.92 9.39 11.29
C VAL A 206 6.95 8.27 11.15
N SER A 207 6.64 7.26 10.33
CA SER A 207 7.45 6.06 10.17
C SER A 207 7.75 5.80 8.70
N LEU A 208 9.03 5.67 8.37
CA LEU A 208 9.51 5.35 7.03
C LEU A 208 10.35 4.08 7.06
N ASN A 209 9.93 3.06 6.29
CA ASN A 209 10.66 1.82 6.12
C ASN A 209 11.10 1.62 4.66
N ILE A 210 12.39 1.80 4.43
CA ILE A 210 13.06 1.69 3.14
C ILE A 210 14.30 0.77 3.22
N THR A 211 14.30 -0.18 4.17
CA THR A 211 15.43 -1.08 4.44
C THR A 211 15.83 -1.91 3.22
N CYS A 212 14.87 -2.48 2.50
CA CYS A 212 15.10 -3.33 1.33
C CYS A 212 14.86 -2.54 0.04
N THR A 213 15.48 -1.36 -0.10
CA THR A 213 15.26 -0.48 -1.24
C THR A 213 16.55 0.03 -1.87
N HIS A 214 16.44 0.58 -3.08
CA HIS A 214 17.55 1.19 -3.80
C HIS A 214 17.93 2.51 -3.11
N ILE A 215 19.24 2.82 -3.09
CA ILE A 215 19.79 4.02 -2.46
C ILE A 215 19.13 5.33 -2.93
N HIS A 216 18.60 5.36 -4.15
CA HIS A 216 17.86 6.52 -4.67
C HIS A 216 16.61 6.88 -3.86
N TYR A 217 15.93 5.91 -3.25
CA TYR A 217 14.80 6.22 -2.38
C TYR A 217 15.27 6.82 -1.06
N VAL A 218 16.39 6.33 -0.53
CA VAL A 218 17.04 6.92 0.65
C VAL A 218 17.40 8.39 0.36
N GLU A 219 18.06 8.64 -0.79
CA GLU A 219 18.37 9.99 -1.25
C GLU A 219 17.11 10.85 -1.48
N HIS A 220 16.05 10.31 -2.08
CA HIS A 220 14.82 11.06 -2.35
C HIS A 220 14.10 11.49 -1.08
N PHE A 221 13.92 10.57 -0.12
CA PHE A 221 13.18 10.84 1.11
C PHE A 221 13.99 11.63 2.12
N LEU A 222 15.28 11.34 2.29
CA LEU A 222 16.08 11.97 3.34
C LEU A 222 16.59 13.34 2.93
N ASN A 223 16.86 13.59 1.65
CA ASN A 223 17.30 14.91 1.18
C ASN A 223 16.15 15.93 1.25
N ASP A 224 16.32 16.96 2.06
CA ASP A 224 15.28 17.97 2.31
C ASP A 224 15.02 18.94 1.15
N THR A 225 15.91 18.99 0.17
CA THR A 225 15.70 19.68 -1.10
C THR A 225 14.76 18.92 -2.03
N LYS A 226 14.48 17.64 -1.74
CA LYS A 226 13.61 16.76 -2.53
C LYS A 226 12.30 16.47 -1.81
N THR A 227 12.37 16.17 -0.52
CA THR A 227 11.22 15.77 0.29
C THR A 227 11.26 16.45 1.66
N HIS A 228 10.13 16.96 2.14
CA HIS A 228 10.01 17.50 3.49
C HIS A 228 9.25 16.54 4.42
N LEU A 229 9.90 16.12 5.51
CA LEU A 229 9.41 15.13 6.47
C LEU A 229 9.36 15.69 7.91
N PRO A 230 8.48 16.67 8.21
CA PRO A 230 8.53 17.42 9.46
C PRO A 230 8.19 16.62 10.72
N ARG A 231 7.64 15.42 10.58
CA ARG A 231 7.16 14.55 11.67
C ARG A 231 7.83 13.18 11.71
N LEU A 232 8.87 12.95 10.90
CA LEU A 232 9.55 11.66 10.88
C LEU A 232 10.24 11.41 12.22
N THR A 233 9.85 10.34 12.91
CA THR A 233 10.46 9.92 14.19
C THR A 233 11.02 8.51 14.14
N GLU A 234 10.55 7.67 13.21
CA GLU A 234 11.03 6.30 13.03
C GLU A 234 11.56 6.10 11.61
N LEU A 235 12.82 5.67 11.50
CA LEU A 235 13.46 5.37 10.22
C LEU A 235 14.02 3.94 10.24
N LYS A 236 13.57 3.13 9.28
CA LYS A 236 14.15 1.83 8.97
C LYS A 236 14.85 1.89 7.62
N VAL A 237 16.17 1.74 7.60
CA VAL A 237 16.98 1.85 6.38
C VAL A 237 18.24 0.99 6.49
N ASN A 238 18.75 0.53 5.36
CA ASN A 238 20.05 -0.13 5.31
C ASN A 238 21.16 0.86 5.70
N TYR A 239 22.03 0.46 6.63
CA TYR A 239 23.07 1.32 7.19
C TYR A 239 24.04 1.85 6.13
N VAL A 240 24.51 0.98 5.21
CA VAL A 240 25.47 1.36 4.16
C VAL A 240 24.85 2.40 3.21
N ASN A 241 23.59 2.22 2.82
CA ASN A 241 22.90 3.21 1.98
C ASN A 241 22.74 4.56 2.69
N LEU A 242 22.45 4.53 3.99
CA LEU A 242 22.32 5.73 4.82
C LEU A 242 23.66 6.46 4.95
N GLU A 243 24.73 5.74 5.24
CA GLU A 243 26.10 6.29 5.34
C GLU A 243 26.51 6.98 4.03
N ILE A 244 26.26 6.36 2.87
CA ILE A 244 26.55 6.96 1.56
C ILE A 244 25.71 8.24 1.34
N VAL A 245 24.40 8.18 1.55
CA VAL A 245 23.48 9.32 1.28
C VAL A 245 23.76 10.51 2.20
N THR A 246 24.13 10.24 3.45
CA THR A 246 24.49 11.25 4.45
C THR A 246 25.93 11.71 4.36
N ASN A 247 26.72 11.17 3.42
CA ASN A 247 28.16 11.40 3.31
C ASN A 247 28.88 11.17 4.65
N ASN A 248 28.80 9.95 5.17
CA ASN A 248 29.29 9.58 6.50
C ASN A 248 28.74 10.50 7.60
N PHE A 249 27.42 10.75 7.57
CA PHE A 249 26.74 11.58 8.58
C PHE A 249 27.25 13.03 8.67
N THR A 250 27.70 13.62 7.56
CA THR A 250 28.16 15.03 7.51
C THR A 250 27.24 15.94 6.68
N ARG A 251 26.36 15.38 5.86
CA ARG A 251 25.56 16.13 4.89
C ARG A 251 24.38 16.86 5.53
N ALA A 252 24.33 18.18 5.33
CA ALA A 252 23.35 19.05 5.96
C ALA A 252 21.93 18.90 5.40
N GLU A 253 21.78 18.66 4.09
CA GLU A 253 20.48 18.52 3.41
C GLU A 253 19.70 17.30 3.93
N THR A 254 20.41 16.23 4.27
CA THR A 254 19.78 15.03 4.85
C THR A 254 19.49 15.20 6.34
N ARG A 255 20.22 16.08 7.03
CA ARG A 255 20.13 16.23 8.49
C ARG A 255 18.78 16.80 8.94
N ARG A 256 18.17 17.70 8.15
CA ARG A 256 16.91 18.35 8.53
C ARG A 256 15.74 17.37 8.66
N ASN A 257 15.59 16.45 7.71
CA ASN A 257 14.58 15.39 7.78
C ASN A 257 14.89 14.35 8.87
N CYS A 258 16.18 14.20 9.22
CA CYS A 258 16.63 13.25 10.23
C CYS A 258 16.60 13.79 11.67
N ALA A 259 16.46 15.10 11.87
CA ALA A 259 16.68 15.76 13.16
C ALA A 259 15.76 15.28 14.30
N LYS A 260 14.56 14.78 13.97
CA LYS A 260 13.54 14.32 14.94
C LYS A 260 13.47 12.80 15.09
N ILE A 261 14.37 12.06 14.44
CA ILE A 261 14.39 10.60 14.54
C ILE A 261 14.75 10.17 15.96
N LYS A 262 13.83 9.44 16.59
CA LYS A 262 13.97 8.85 17.93
C LYS A 262 14.21 7.36 17.88
N GLN A 263 13.92 6.75 16.73
CA GLN A 263 14.08 5.33 16.53
C GLN A 263 14.68 5.08 15.16
N PHE A 264 15.94 4.66 15.17
CA PHE A 264 16.66 4.18 13.99
C PHE A 264 16.79 2.66 14.08
N ILE A 265 16.37 1.96 13.01
CA ILE A 265 16.47 0.50 12.92
C ILE A 265 17.24 0.15 11.64
N SER A 266 18.38 -0.51 11.81
CA SER A 266 19.14 -1.13 10.73
C SER A 266 19.23 -2.65 10.94
N GLU A 267 19.36 -3.42 9.85
CA GLU A 267 19.41 -4.90 9.92
C GLU A 267 20.66 -5.44 10.62
N GLN A 268 21.69 -4.61 10.82
CA GLN A 268 23.04 -5.09 11.09
C GLN A 268 23.57 -4.75 12.50
N SER A 269 22.93 -3.90 13.31
CA SER A 269 23.47 -3.53 14.63
C SER A 269 22.43 -2.97 15.59
N MET A 270 22.60 -3.27 16.88
CA MET A 270 21.89 -2.62 18.00
C MET A 270 22.65 -1.43 18.62
N ILE A 271 23.94 -1.28 18.32
CA ILE A 271 24.81 -0.20 18.82
C ILE A 271 25.43 0.49 17.61
N TYR A 272 25.37 1.83 17.58
CA TYR A 272 25.87 2.63 16.46
C TYR A 272 27.16 3.39 16.83
N PRO A 273 28.00 3.75 15.84
CA PRO A 273 29.12 4.66 16.07
C PRO A 273 28.66 6.02 16.61
N LYS A 274 29.56 6.74 17.30
CA LYS A 274 29.26 8.05 17.88
C LYS A 274 28.71 9.05 16.86
N ASP A 275 29.26 9.04 15.65
CA ASP A 275 28.86 9.95 14.56
C ASP A 275 27.37 9.82 14.20
N VAL A 276 26.79 8.63 14.39
CA VAL A 276 25.35 8.38 14.19
C VAL A 276 24.53 9.11 15.25
N TYR A 277 24.92 9.02 16.52
CA TYR A 277 24.24 9.71 17.63
C TYR A 277 24.38 11.24 17.50
N ASP A 278 25.56 11.73 17.09
CA ASP A 278 25.80 13.17 16.87
C ASP A 278 24.97 13.72 15.70
N TYR A 279 24.67 12.87 14.71
CA TYR A 279 23.85 13.21 13.57
C TYR A 279 22.35 13.15 13.87
N PHE A 280 21.88 12.09 14.53
CA PHE A 280 20.50 11.90 14.99
C PHE A 280 20.33 12.37 16.43
N LEU A 281 20.31 13.69 16.63
CA LEU A 281 20.27 14.32 17.97
C LEU A 281 19.12 13.89 18.89
N SER A 282 18.10 13.21 18.38
CA SER A 282 16.93 12.74 19.14
C SER A 282 16.96 11.23 19.43
N LEU A 283 18.00 10.49 19.01
CA LEU A 283 18.20 9.05 19.20
C LEU A 283 18.79 8.74 20.58
#